data_AF-A0A510UNJ3-F1
#
_entry.id   AF-A0A510UNJ3-F1
#
_cell.length_a   1.000
_cell.length_b   1.000
_cell.length_c   1.000
_cell.angle_alpha   90.00
_cell.angle_beta   90.00
_cell.angle_gamma   90.00
#
_symmetry.space_group_name_H-M   'P 1'
#
loop_
_entity.id
_entity.type
_entity.pdbx_description
1 polymer ?
#
loop_
_entity_poly.entity_id
_entity_poly.type
_entity_poly.pdbx_seq_one_letter_code
_entity_poly.pdbx_strand_id
1 'polypeptide(L)'
;MEKWLIEVKEVLSEALKVISNGDIPQENLYQLASLFYSKRNHMNNSSLFEAMNHEIDEQVKSDRLYNPNSKLHYKFHFVSSYLICFVIAGKIDEFTYDQIMDFVNQEMDLFEE
;
A
#
# COMPACT_ATOMS: atom_id res chain seq x y z
N MET A 1 -14.75 -1.73 -10.14
CA MET A 1 -14.15 -2.20 -8.88
C MET A 1 -13.22 -3.40 -9.09
N GLU A 2 -13.64 -4.41 -9.85
CA GLU A 2 -12.82 -5.60 -10.15
C GLU A 2 -11.38 -5.30 -10.64
N LYS A 3 -11.18 -4.29 -11.50
CA LYS A 3 -9.83 -3.87 -11.93
C LYS A 3 -8.89 -3.56 -10.76
N TRP A 4 -9.41 -2.95 -9.69
CA TRP A 4 -8.61 -2.56 -8.51
C TRP A 4 -8.28 -3.78 -7.66
N LEU A 5 -9.21 -4.74 -7.56
CA LEU A 5 -8.95 -6.00 -6.91
C LEU A 5 -7.84 -6.79 -7.62
N ILE A 6 -7.87 -6.85 -8.95
CA ILE A 6 -6.81 -7.48 -9.75
C ILE A 6 -5.48 -6.75 -9.53
N GLU A 7 -5.48 -5.43 -9.70
CA GLU A 7 -4.30 -4.58 -9.52
C GLU A 7 -3.63 -4.79 -8.16
N VAL A 8 -4.42 -4.73 -7.08
CA VAL A 8 -3.93 -4.89 -5.71
C VAL A 8 -3.46 -6.32 -5.44
N LYS A 9 -4.17 -7.35 -5.93
CA LYS A 9 -3.75 -8.75 -5.77
C LYS A 9 -2.41 -9.02 -6.42
N GLU A 10 -2.22 -8.53 -7.64
CA GLU A 10 -0.96 -8.71 -8.37
C GLU A 10 0.21 -8.02 -7.66
N VAL A 11 0.04 -6.74 -7.30
CA VAL A 11 1.12 -5.98 -6.69
C VAL A 11 1.46 -6.46 -5.28
N LEU A 12 0.46 -6.88 -4.48
CA LEU A 12 0.69 -7.50 -3.18
C LEU A 12 1.44 -8.84 -3.33
N SER A 13 1.03 -9.67 -4.30
CA SER A 13 1.72 -10.94 -4.58
C SER A 13 3.19 -10.72 -5.00
N GLU A 14 3.46 -9.73 -5.84
CA GLU A 14 4.83 -9.36 -6.21
C GLU A 14 5.65 -8.87 -5.02
N ALA A 15 5.07 -8.00 -4.19
CA ALA A 15 5.74 -7.44 -3.03
C ALA A 15 6.07 -8.53 -1.97
N LEU A 16 5.14 -9.45 -1.73
CA LEU A 16 5.36 -10.62 -0.87
C LEU A 16 6.49 -11.51 -1.38
N LYS A 17 6.61 -11.71 -2.70
CA LYS A 17 7.73 -12.45 -3.30
C LYS A 17 9.07 -11.72 -3.17
N VAL A 18 9.07 -10.39 -3.17
CA VAL A 18 10.30 -9.61 -2.98
C VAL A 18 10.83 -9.83 -1.56
N ILE A 19 9.97 -9.73 -0.55
CA ILE A 19 10.39 -9.88 0.84
C ILE A 19 10.66 -11.34 1.23
N SER A 20 9.99 -12.32 0.61
CA SER A 20 10.30 -13.74 0.86
C SER A 20 11.71 -14.15 0.45
N ASN A 21 12.32 -13.38 -0.47
CA ASN A 21 13.67 -13.61 -0.99
C ASN A 21 14.71 -12.66 -0.39
N GLY A 22 14.32 -11.75 0.51
CA GLY A 22 15.19 -10.72 1.07
C GLY A 22 15.13 -10.64 2.59
N ASP A 23 15.88 -9.71 3.16
CA ASP A 23 16.00 -9.49 4.61
C ASP A 23 15.00 -8.44 5.15
N ILE A 24 13.98 -8.07 4.37
CA ILE A 24 12.98 -7.06 4.78
C ILE A 24 11.91 -7.74 5.64
N PRO A 25 11.71 -7.32 6.91
CA PRO A 25 10.62 -7.84 7.73
C PRO A 25 9.26 -7.57 7.10
N GLN A 26 8.32 -8.51 7.23
CA GLN A 26 6.98 -8.39 6.63
C GLN A 26 6.27 -7.12 7.11
N GLU A 27 6.46 -6.71 8.36
CA GLU A 27 5.90 -5.50 8.95
C GLU A 27 6.33 -4.23 8.22
N ASN A 28 7.43 -4.26 7.47
CA ASN A 28 7.93 -3.12 6.70
C ASN A 28 7.57 -3.22 5.21
N LEU A 29 6.74 -4.19 4.81
CA LEU A 29 6.30 -4.37 3.42
C LEU A 29 5.73 -3.08 2.82
N TYR A 30 4.99 -2.30 3.63
CA TYR A 30 4.38 -1.04 3.23
C TYR A 30 5.37 -0.02 2.63
N GLN A 31 6.65 -0.06 3.01
CA GLN A 31 7.70 0.81 2.48
C GLN A 31 7.98 0.56 0.99
N LEU A 32 7.58 -0.60 0.46
CA LEU A 32 7.73 -0.91 -0.95
C LEU A 32 6.60 -0.31 -1.82
N ALA A 33 5.51 0.18 -1.23
CA ALA A 33 4.32 0.59 -1.97
C ALA A 33 4.61 1.69 -3.01
N SER A 34 5.33 2.75 -2.63
CA SER A 34 5.72 3.83 -3.53
C SER A 34 6.63 3.34 -4.68
N LEU A 35 7.52 2.37 -4.39
CA LEU A 35 8.41 1.77 -5.39
C LEU A 35 7.62 0.97 -6.43
N PHE A 36 6.67 0.15 -5.97
CA PHE A 36 5.80 -0.60 -6.86
C PHE A 36 4.90 0.32 -7.70
N TYR A 37 4.32 1.35 -7.07
CA TYR A 37 3.52 2.35 -7.78
C TYR A 37 4.34 3.04 -8.85
N SER A 38 5.55 3.52 -8.48
CA SER A 38 6.48 4.19 -9.38
C SER A 38 6.81 3.34 -10.59
N LYS A 39 7.16 2.07 -10.38
CA LYS A 39 7.51 1.11 -11.43
C LYS A 39 6.34 0.86 -12.38
N ARG A 40 5.14 0.59 -11.84
CA ARG A 40 3.93 0.28 -12.63
C ARG A 40 3.42 1.49 -13.42
N ASN A 41 3.61 2.70 -12.89
CA ASN A 41 3.15 3.94 -13.53
C ASN A 41 4.25 4.68 -14.30
N HIS A 42 5.43 4.06 -14.50
CA HIS A 42 6.60 4.66 -15.16
C HIS A 42 6.96 6.05 -14.63
N MET A 43 6.85 6.23 -13.31
CA MET A 43 7.07 7.52 -12.67
C MET A 43 8.57 7.88 -12.67
N ASN A 44 8.88 9.12 -13.02
CA ASN A 44 10.24 9.68 -13.02
C ASN A 44 10.36 10.94 -12.17
N ASN A 45 9.34 11.25 -11.37
CA ASN A 45 9.28 12.43 -10.53
C ASN A 45 9.73 12.08 -9.09
N SER A 46 10.94 12.52 -8.72
CA SER A 46 11.51 12.27 -7.40
C SER A 46 10.76 12.99 -6.27
N SER A 47 10.26 14.21 -6.49
CA SER A 47 9.53 14.94 -5.44
C SER A 47 8.18 14.30 -5.14
N LEU A 48 7.50 13.79 -6.16
CA LEU A 48 6.28 13.01 -5.98
C LEU A 48 6.55 11.69 -5.25
N PHE A 49 7.67 11.02 -5.57
CA PHE A 49 8.10 9.81 -4.86
C PHE A 49 8.38 10.08 -3.37
N GLU A 50 9.07 11.17 -3.05
CA GLU A 50 9.33 11.59 -1.67
C GLU A 50 8.04 11.91 -0.92
N ALA A 51 7.10 12.62 -1.57
CA ALA A 51 5.79 12.92 -0.98
C ALA A 51 5.00 11.64 -0.66
N MET A 52 5.02 10.64 -1.57
CA MET A 52 4.40 9.34 -1.32
C MET A 52 5.03 8.64 -0.12
N ASN A 53 6.36 8.57 -0.04
CA ASN A 53 7.03 7.92 1.09
C ASN A 53 6.72 8.60 2.41
N HIS A 54 6.69 9.93 2.43
CA HIS A 54 6.37 10.68 3.64
C HIS A 54 4.96 10.38 4.14
N GLU A 55 3.96 10.47 3.27
CA GLU A 55 2.57 10.24 3.64
C GLU A 55 2.33 8.79 4.11
N ILE A 56 2.91 7.82 3.40
CA ILE A 56 2.85 6.41 3.76
C ILE A 56 3.43 6.16 5.16
N ASP A 57 4.61 6.72 5.45
CA ASP A 57 5.24 6.56 6.76
C ASP A 57 4.42 7.20 7.87
N GLU A 58 3.84 8.39 7.64
CA GLU A 58 3.01 9.04 8.65
C GLU A 58 1.70 8.29 8.91
N GLN A 59 1.05 7.76 7.87
CA GLN A 59 -0.16 6.93 8.01
C GLN A 59 0.12 5.69 8.86
N VAL A 60 1.15 4.91 8.52
CA VAL A 60 1.46 3.66 9.24
C VAL A 60 1.98 3.93 10.66
N LYS A 61 2.77 4.99 10.88
CA LYS A 61 3.20 5.39 12.23
C LYS A 61 2.00 5.77 13.10
N SER A 62 1.06 6.53 12.54
CA SER A 62 -0.17 6.92 13.23
C SER A 62 -0.96 5.68 13.67
N ASP A 63 -1.20 4.74 12.75
CA ASP A 63 -1.92 3.49 13.06
C ASP A 63 -1.23 2.66 14.15
N ARG A 64 0.12 2.58 14.12
CA ARG A 64 0.92 1.86 15.13
C ARG A 64 0.89 2.54 16.49
N LEU A 65 0.81 3.87 16.52
CA LEU A 65 0.69 4.65 17.76
C LEU A 65 -0.63 4.33 18.45
N TYR A 66 -1.73 4.27 17.69
CA TYR A 66 -3.06 3.96 18.22
C TYR A 66 -3.23 2.47 18.56
N ASN A 67 -2.67 1.58 17.74
CA ASN A 67 -2.72 0.14 17.96
C ASN A 67 -1.36 -0.50 17.64
N PRO A 68 -0.52 -0.79 18.65
CA PRO A 68 0.79 -1.40 18.42
C PRO A 68 0.75 -2.78 17.74
N ASN A 69 -0.39 -3.48 17.80
CA ASN A 69 -0.58 -4.76 17.12
C ASN A 69 -0.88 -4.59 15.62
N SER A 70 -1.15 -3.36 15.14
CA SER A 70 -1.43 -3.10 13.73
C SER A 70 -0.28 -3.50 12.81
N LYS A 71 0.96 -3.55 13.33
CA LYS A 71 2.13 -4.06 12.61
C LYS A 71 1.94 -5.47 12.01
N LEU A 72 1.07 -6.29 12.60
CA LEU A 72 0.74 -7.64 12.11
C LEU A 72 -0.15 -7.59 10.85
N HIS A 73 -0.86 -6.48 10.62
CA HIS A 73 -1.69 -6.25 9.43
C HIS A 73 -0.85 -5.70 8.27
N TYR A 74 0.30 -6.32 8.00
CA TYR A 74 1.26 -5.85 7.00
C TYR A 74 0.70 -5.86 5.57
N LYS A 75 -0.22 -6.79 5.25
CA LYS A 75 -0.94 -6.84 3.97
C LYS A 75 -1.83 -5.60 3.83
N PHE A 76 -2.64 -5.31 4.85
CA PHE A 76 -3.47 -4.10 4.90
C PHE A 76 -2.64 -2.83 4.71
N HIS A 77 -1.58 -2.64 5.52
CA HIS A 77 -0.73 -1.46 5.42
C HIS A 77 -0.07 -1.30 4.06
N PHE A 78 0.35 -2.40 3.42
CA PHE A 78 0.87 -2.33 2.06
C PHE A 78 -0.20 -1.91 1.05
N VAL A 79 -1.40 -2.50 1.11
CA VAL A 79 -2.48 -2.19 0.18
C VAL A 79 -2.96 -0.74 0.32
N SER A 80 -3.17 -0.26 1.55
CA SER A 80 -3.55 1.12 1.81
C SER A 80 -2.49 2.10 1.29
N SER A 81 -1.21 1.81 1.57
CA SER A 81 -0.07 2.60 1.11
C SER A 81 0.10 2.58 -0.42
N TYR A 82 -0.25 1.48 -1.09
CA TYR A 82 -0.21 1.41 -2.55
C TYR A 82 -1.32 2.25 -3.17
N LEU A 83 -2.53 2.17 -2.62
CA LEU A 83 -3.68 2.91 -3.13
C LEU A 83 -3.59 4.42 -2.83
N ILE A 84 -3.04 4.84 -1.69
CA ILE A 84 -2.84 6.27 -1.37
C ILE A 84 -1.88 6.93 -2.36
N CYS A 85 -0.94 6.19 -2.97
CA CYS A 85 -0.10 6.73 -4.05
C CYS A 85 -0.92 7.27 -5.23
N PHE A 86 -2.06 6.63 -5.55
CA PHE A 86 -2.95 7.12 -6.60
C PHE A 86 -3.66 8.42 -6.20
N VAL A 87 -3.97 8.59 -4.91
CA VAL A 87 -4.54 9.85 -4.37
C VAL A 87 -3.51 10.96 -4.46
N ILE A 88 -2.30 10.73 -3.96
CA ILE A 88 -1.20 11.72 -3.95
C ILE A 88 -0.82 12.12 -5.38
N ALA A 89 -0.86 11.18 -6.33
CA ALA A 89 -0.62 11.46 -7.74
C ALA A 89 -1.80 12.09 -8.48
N GLY A 90 -2.93 12.37 -7.80
CA GLY A 90 -4.13 12.96 -8.37
C GLY A 90 -4.85 12.07 -9.40
N LYS A 91 -4.67 10.75 -9.31
CA LYS A 91 -5.29 9.76 -10.21
C LYS A 91 -6.69 9.33 -9.75
N ILE A 92 -6.91 9.36 -8.44
CA ILE A 92 -8.20 9.15 -7.79
C ILE A 92 -8.33 10.18 -6.65
N ASP A 93 -9.55 10.44 -6.20
CA ASP A 93 -9.80 11.22 -4.99
C ASP A 93 -9.93 10.32 -3.74
N GLU A 94 -9.98 10.95 -2.57
CA GLU A 94 -10.12 10.25 -1.28
C GLU A 94 -11.41 9.43 -1.21
N PHE A 95 -12.52 9.95 -1.76
CA PHE A 95 -13.79 9.22 -1.78
C PHE A 95 -13.70 7.93 -2.60
N THR A 96 -13.07 8.00 -3.77
CA THR A 96 -12.82 6.81 -4.62
C THR A 96 -11.86 5.86 -3.93
N TYR A 97 -10.83 6.38 -3.25
CA TYR A 97 -9.91 5.57 -2.45
C TYR A 97 -10.66 4.78 -1.37
N ASP A 98 -11.53 5.43 -0.59
CA ASP A 98 -12.32 4.78 0.46
C ASP A 98 -13.20 3.67 -0.13
N GLN A 99 -13.89 3.94 -1.23
CA GLN A 99 -14.69 2.93 -1.94
C GLN A 99 -13.86 1.74 -2.42
N ILE A 100 -12.62 1.98 -2.87
CA ILE A 100 -11.71 0.90 -3.28
C ILE A 100 -11.24 0.11 -2.07
N MET A 101 -10.82 0.78 -1.00
CA MET A 101 -10.37 0.13 0.23
C MET A 101 -11.48 -0.74 0.83
N ASP A 102 -12.71 -0.23 0.93
CA ASP A 102 -13.85 -0.98 1.43
C ASP A 102 -14.11 -2.25 0.61
N PHE A 103 -14.12 -2.11 -0.72
CA PHE A 103 -14.32 -3.25 -1.61
C PHE A 103 -13.18 -4.26 -1.53
N VAL A 104 -11.93 -3.79 -1.54
CA VAL A 104 -10.76 -4.67 -1.49
C VAL A 104 -10.67 -5.39 -0.14
N ASN A 105 -10.96 -4.73 0.98
CA ASN A 105 -11.02 -5.35 2.30
C ASN A 105 -12.11 -6.42 2.42
N GLN A 106 -13.23 -6.27 1.70
CA GLN A 106 -14.30 -7.28 1.68
C GLN A 106 -13.89 -8.53 0.87
N GLU A 107 -13.12 -8.33 -0.20
CA GLU A 107 -12.76 -9.38 -1.17
C GLU A 107 -11.40 -10.03 -0.90
N MET A 108 -10.61 -9.45 0.02
CA MET A 108 -9.27 -9.92 0.38
C MET A 108 -9.14 -9.99 1.89
N ASP A 109 -8.55 -11.08 2.38
CA ASP A 109 -8.19 -11.16 3.78
C ASP A 109 -6.87 -10.42 4.05
N LEU A 110 -7.00 -9.11 4.28
CA LEU A 110 -5.87 -8.22 4.54
C LEU A 110 -5.45 -8.18 6.02
N PHE A 111 -6.26 -8.77 6.90
CA PHE A 111 -6.03 -8.75 8.34
C PHE A 111 -5.62 -10.13 8.90
N GLU A 112 -5.83 -11.22 8.15
CA GLU A 112 -5.28 -12.54 8.47
C GLU A 112 -3.75 -12.60 8.32
N GLU A 113 -3.10 -13.26 9.28
CA GLU A 113 -1.64 -13.47 9.36
C GLU A 113 -1.11 -14.38 8.22
#